data_AF-A0A0F9GTX6-F1
#
_entry.id   AF-A0A0F9GTX6-F1
#
_cell.length_a   1.000
_cell.length_b   1.000
_cell.length_c   1.000
_cell.angle_alpha   90.00
_cell.angle_beta   90.00
_cell.angle_gamma   90.00
#
_symmetry.space_group_name_H-M   'P 1'
#
loop_
_entity.id
_entity.type
_entity.pdbx_description
1 polymer ?
#
loop_
_entity_poly.entity_id
_entity_poly.type
_entity_poly.pdbx_seq_one_letter_code
_entity_poly.pdbx_strand_id
1 'polypeptide(L)'
;MNETINAIKQLRLQLDGLGQLVHDLRLCHPGDFSENSAEVTLAETDVFFAKGWCGQLLSQLGQKTPYKNDGKRKGIKDIEPADDHISEFEDEASYGDKNHIQKVDWLRQAIGVHKGQVLQWSMSPHTFVINQHALWCVQQIWIRLTDARMSLGFELQRISEKAEKKST
;
A
#
# COMPACT_ATOMS: atom_id res chain seq x y z
N MET A 1 15.89 13.28 12.15
CA MET A 1 16.29 12.09 11.36
C MET A 1 15.68 10.80 11.93
N ASN A 2 15.80 10.52 13.23
CA ASN A 2 15.15 9.35 13.86
C ASN A 2 13.61 9.35 13.73
N GLU A 3 12.96 10.50 13.84
CA GLU A 3 11.50 10.62 13.67
C GLU A 3 11.06 10.26 12.24
N THR A 4 11.77 10.74 11.22
CA THR A 4 11.51 10.39 9.81
C THR A 4 11.67 8.90 9.57
N ILE A 5 12.73 8.29 10.11
CA ILE A 5 12.97 6.84 9.99
C ILE A 5 11.83 6.04 10.63
N ASN A 6 11.37 6.45 11.82
CA ASN A 6 10.24 5.81 12.48
C ASN A 6 8.95 5.99 11.67
N ALA A 7 8.71 7.18 11.12
CA ALA A 7 7.55 7.42 10.26
C ALA A 7 7.55 6.55 9.00
N ILE A 8 8.72 6.33 8.37
CA ILE A 8 8.83 5.44 7.20
C ILE A 8 8.60 3.97 7.60
N LYS A 9 9.09 3.54 8.77
CA LYS A 9 8.83 2.19 9.30
C LYS A 9 7.34 1.98 9.58
N GLN A 10 6.67 2.95 10.21
CA GLN A 10 5.23 2.89 10.47
C GLN A 10 4.42 2.87 9.16
N LEU A 11 4.77 3.72 8.19
CA LEU A 11 4.13 3.70 6.88
C LEU A 11 4.28 2.33 6.20
N ARG A 12 5.46 1.72 6.25
CA ARG A 12 5.71 0.40 5.66
C ARG A 12 4.77 -0.66 6.25
N LEU A 13 4.58 -0.66 7.58
CA LEU A 13 3.64 -1.56 8.25
C LEU A 13 2.21 -1.26 7.78
N GLN A 14 1.79 0.01 7.80
CA GLN A 14 0.45 0.40 7.38
C GLN A 14 0.14 -0.02 5.93
N LEU A 15 1.12 0.08 5.03
CA LEU A 15 0.97 -0.38 3.65
C LEU A 15 0.87 -1.91 3.54
N ASP A 16 1.48 -2.67 4.44
CA ASP A 16 1.32 -4.11 4.48
C ASP A 16 -0.12 -4.50 4.84
N GLY A 17 -0.66 -3.90 5.91
CA GLY A 17 -2.05 -4.12 6.31
C GLY A 17 -3.04 -3.67 5.24
N LEU A 18 -2.82 -2.51 4.61
CA LEU A 18 -3.65 -2.08 3.47
C LEU A 18 -3.53 -3.04 2.28
N GLY A 19 -2.34 -3.54 1.98
CA GLY A 19 -2.13 -4.55 0.94
C GLY A 19 -2.93 -5.81 1.20
N GLN A 20 -2.95 -6.29 2.45
CA GLN A 20 -3.76 -7.43 2.87
C GLN A 20 -5.26 -7.16 2.74
N LEU A 21 -5.74 -5.97 3.14
CA LEU A 21 -7.16 -5.62 3.00
C LEU A 21 -7.62 -5.50 1.52
N VAL A 22 -6.74 -5.03 0.63
CA VAL A 22 -6.98 -5.03 -0.82
C VAL A 22 -6.95 -6.45 -1.38
N HIS A 23 -6.05 -7.30 -0.88
CA HIS A 23 -6.03 -8.73 -1.22
C HIS A 23 -7.32 -9.43 -0.80
N ASP A 24 -7.83 -9.15 0.40
CA ASP A 24 -9.06 -9.74 0.91
C ASP A 24 -10.28 -9.24 0.12
N LEU A 25 -10.27 -7.96 -0.29
CA LEU A 25 -11.27 -7.40 -1.21
C LEU A 25 -11.36 -8.22 -2.51
N ARG A 26 -10.21 -8.67 -3.03
CA ARG A 26 -10.13 -9.54 -4.22
C ARG A 26 -10.72 -10.93 -3.94
N LEU A 27 -10.53 -11.48 -2.74
CA LEU A 27 -10.96 -12.84 -2.39
C LEU A 27 -12.44 -12.96 -1.96
N CYS A 28 -13.07 -11.88 -1.46
CA CYS A 28 -14.44 -11.88 -0.93
C CYS A 28 -15.58 -12.00 -1.97
N HIS A 29 -15.39 -12.69 -3.10
CA HIS A 29 -16.43 -12.86 -4.13
C HIS A 29 -17.04 -14.28 -4.22
N PRO A 30 -18.06 -14.62 -3.39
CA PRO A 30 -19.01 -15.66 -3.72
C PRO A 30 -20.27 -15.03 -4.36
N GLY A 31 -20.30 -14.95 -5.70
CA GLY A 31 -21.53 -14.67 -6.47
C GLY A 31 -21.49 -13.45 -7.41
N ASP A 32 -21.77 -13.71 -8.70
CA ASP A 32 -22.18 -12.82 -9.81
C ASP A 32 -21.37 -11.54 -10.15
N PHE A 33 -20.41 -11.13 -9.32
CA PHE A 33 -19.40 -10.13 -9.67
C PHE A 33 -18.04 -10.80 -9.95
N SER A 34 -18.08 -12.01 -10.52
CA SER A 34 -17.01 -13.03 -10.58
C SER A 34 -15.78 -12.70 -11.42
N GLU A 35 -15.49 -11.43 -11.67
CA GLU A 35 -14.23 -11.03 -12.26
C GLU A 35 -13.48 -10.25 -11.20
N ASN A 36 -12.49 -10.93 -10.61
CA ASN A 36 -11.36 -10.27 -9.95
C ASN A 36 -11.01 -9.06 -10.78
N SER A 37 -11.34 -7.88 -10.25
CA SER A 37 -11.08 -6.65 -10.97
C SER A 37 -9.59 -6.57 -11.22
N ALA A 38 -9.20 -6.42 -12.48
CA ALA A 38 -7.82 -6.18 -12.84
C ALA A 38 -7.32 -4.93 -12.09
N GLU A 39 -8.21 -3.97 -11.85
CA GLU A 39 -8.00 -2.76 -11.09
C GLU A 39 -7.71 -3.02 -9.60
N VAL A 40 -8.42 -3.93 -8.94
CA VAL A 40 -8.13 -4.34 -7.54
C VAL A 40 -6.78 -5.04 -7.46
N THR A 41 -6.43 -5.86 -8.46
CA THR A 41 -5.12 -6.54 -8.54
C THR A 41 -3.98 -5.56 -8.77
N LEU A 42 -4.19 -4.54 -9.62
CA LEU A 42 -3.25 -3.45 -9.83
C LEU A 42 -3.07 -2.62 -8.56
N ALA A 43 -4.17 -2.31 -7.85
CA ALA A 43 -4.11 -1.59 -6.59
C ALA A 43 -3.32 -2.36 -5.53
N GLU A 44 -3.55 -3.68 -5.39
CA GLU A 44 -2.78 -4.56 -4.50
C GLU A 44 -1.29 -4.50 -4.83
N THR A 45 -0.96 -4.68 -6.11
CA THR A 45 0.41 -4.69 -6.61
C THR A 45 1.13 -3.36 -6.32
N ASP A 46 0.47 -2.24 -6.59
CA ASP A 46 1.04 -0.91 -6.36
C ASP A 46 1.22 -0.61 -4.87
N VAL A 47 0.31 -1.04 -3.99
CA VAL A 47 0.47 -0.91 -2.54
C VAL A 47 1.69 -1.69 -2.05
N PHE A 48 1.87 -2.95 -2.50
CA PHE A 48 3.06 -3.73 -2.15
C PHE A 48 4.36 -3.16 -2.75
N PHE A 49 4.32 -2.57 -3.95
CA PHE A 49 5.48 -1.86 -4.48
C PHE A 49 5.81 -0.61 -3.67
N ALA A 50 4.82 0.17 -3.23
CA ALA A 50 5.04 1.29 -2.33
C ALA A 50 5.72 0.86 -1.02
N LYS A 51 5.28 -0.28 -0.45
CA LYS A 51 5.94 -0.92 0.70
C LYS A 51 7.40 -1.30 0.41
N GLY A 52 7.66 -1.89 -0.75
CA GLY A 52 9.02 -2.23 -1.20
C GLY A 52 9.94 -1.00 -1.29
N TRP A 53 9.43 0.09 -1.86
CA TRP A 53 10.17 1.36 -1.93
C TRP A 53 10.41 2.01 -0.56
N CYS A 54 9.52 1.81 0.42
CA CYS A 54 9.79 2.20 1.81
C CYS A 54 11.01 1.45 2.37
N GLY A 55 11.15 0.16 2.06
CA GLY A 55 12.33 -0.63 2.41
C GLY A 55 13.62 -0.10 1.75
N GLN A 56 13.53 0.26 0.47
CA GLN A 56 14.66 0.86 -0.24
C GLN A 56 15.05 2.22 0.34
N LEU A 57 14.07 3.06 0.68
CA LEU A 57 14.29 4.34 1.32
C LEU A 57 15.00 4.19 2.67
N LEU A 58 14.59 3.23 3.50
CA LEU A 58 15.24 2.93 4.78
C LEU A 58 16.70 2.50 4.58
N SER A 59 16.99 1.69 3.56
CA SER A 59 18.36 1.30 3.19
C SER A 59 19.22 2.52 2.83
N GLN A 60 18.67 3.46 2.05
CA GLN A 60 19.37 4.72 1.72
C GLN A 60 19.62 5.62 2.94
N LEU A 61 18.83 5.47 4.00
CA LEU A 61 19.00 6.17 5.27
C LEU A 61 19.90 5.42 6.25
N GLY A 62 20.61 4.37 5.80
CA GLY A 62 21.55 3.59 6.61
C GLY A 62 20.88 2.67 7.63
N GLN A 63 19.57 2.42 7.51
CA GLN A 63 18.91 1.40 8.30
C GLN A 63 19.15 0.02 7.69
N LYS A 64 19.36 -0.99 8.54
CA LYS A 64 19.39 -2.37 8.07
C LYS A 64 18.06 -2.68 7.38
N THR A 65 18.14 -3.31 6.22
CA THR A 65 16.97 -3.88 5.56
C THR A 65 16.31 -4.89 6.52
N PRO A 66 14.97 -5.00 6.54
CA PRO A 66 14.28 -5.89 7.48
C PRO A 66 14.44 -7.38 7.13
N TYR A 67 15.22 -7.71 6.11
CA TYR A 67 15.57 -9.09 5.74
C TYR A 67 16.80 -9.52 6.53
N LYS A 68 16.64 -10.48 7.44
CA LYS A 68 17.72 -10.98 8.31
C LYS A 68 18.96 -11.49 7.54
N ASN A 69 18.79 -11.96 6.30
CA ASN A 69 19.81 -12.64 5.50
C ASN A 69 20.12 -11.97 4.15
N ASP A 70 20.25 -10.64 4.12
CA ASP A 70 20.63 -9.95 2.89
C ASP A 70 22.00 -10.43 2.34
N GLY A 71 22.05 -10.84 1.07
CA GLY A 71 23.25 -11.39 0.42
C GLY A 71 23.60 -12.87 0.69
N LYS A 72 22.84 -13.60 1.52
CA LYS A 72 23.05 -15.04 1.80
C LYS A 72 21.76 -15.88 1.75
N ARG A 73 20.80 -15.46 0.93
CA ARG A 73 19.45 -16.04 0.84
C ARG A 73 19.50 -17.39 0.12
N LYS A 74 18.88 -18.44 0.70
CA LYS A 74 18.80 -19.78 0.09
C LYS A 74 17.37 -20.30 -0.05
N GLY A 75 16.38 -19.74 0.66
CA GLY A 75 14.97 -20.13 0.53
C GLY A 75 13.95 -19.04 0.88
N ILE A 76 12.66 -19.36 0.74
CA ILE A 76 11.53 -18.43 0.97
C ILE A 76 11.53 -17.84 2.40
N LYS A 77 11.95 -18.62 3.39
CA LYS A 77 12.07 -18.15 4.78
C LYS A 77 13.20 -17.13 5.00
N ASP A 78 14.14 -17.01 4.07
CA ASP A 78 15.23 -16.02 4.11
C ASP A 78 14.85 -14.67 3.48
N ILE A 79 13.71 -14.63 2.75
CA ILE A 79 13.15 -13.43 2.11
C ILE A 79 11.92 -12.89 2.87
N GLU A 80 11.44 -13.58 3.90
CA GLU A 80 10.40 -13.04 4.78
C GLU A 80 10.98 -11.82 5.53
N PRO A 81 10.39 -10.63 5.37
CA PRO A 81 10.77 -9.46 6.14
C PRO A 81 10.43 -9.72 7.61
N ALA A 82 11.44 -9.69 8.49
CA ALA A 82 11.30 -10.07 9.89
C ALA A 82 10.40 -9.13 10.72
N ASP A 83 10.06 -7.96 10.16
CA ASP A 83 9.30 -6.90 10.82
C ASP A 83 7.89 -6.71 10.23
N ASP A 84 7.49 -7.45 9.20
CA ASP A 84 6.19 -7.26 8.52
C ASP A 84 5.14 -8.26 9.08
N HIS A 85 4.84 -8.14 10.37
CA HIS A 85 3.72 -8.83 11.00
C HIS A 85 2.82 -7.81 11.68
N ILE A 86 1.78 -7.34 10.98
CA ILE A 86 0.63 -6.72 11.64
C ILE A 86 -0.23 -7.87 12.17
N SER A 87 -0.34 -7.99 13.49
CA SER A 87 -1.24 -8.98 14.10
C SER A 87 -2.70 -8.58 14.01
N GLU A 88 -3.00 -7.27 14.01
CA GLU A 88 -4.34 -6.70 13.90
C GLU A 88 -4.21 -5.30 13.27
N PHE A 89 -4.83 -5.04 12.12
CA PHE A 89 -4.92 -3.66 11.62
C PHE A 89 -5.98 -2.96 12.47
N GLU A 90 -5.64 -1.89 13.20
CA GLU A 90 -6.54 -1.29 14.20
C GLU A 90 -7.93 -0.88 13.66
N ASP A 91 -8.07 -0.71 12.34
CA ASP A 91 -9.32 -0.38 11.64
C ASP A 91 -10.06 -1.57 10.99
N GLU A 92 -9.57 -2.80 11.16
CA GLU A 92 -10.12 -4.01 10.54
C GLU A 92 -11.56 -4.30 10.97
N ALA A 93 -11.91 -3.98 12.23
CA ALA A 93 -13.28 -4.07 12.74
C ALA A 93 -14.24 -3.10 12.03
N SER A 94 -13.78 -1.90 11.64
CA SER A 94 -14.57 -0.94 10.87
C SER A 94 -14.68 -1.36 9.40
N TYR A 95 -13.69 -2.07 8.86
CA TYR A 95 -13.66 -2.54 7.48
C TYR A 95 -14.58 -3.75 7.24
N GLY A 96 -14.62 -4.71 8.18
CA GLY A 96 -15.37 -5.96 8.05
C GLY A 96 -16.85 -5.77 7.69
N ASP A 97 -17.52 -4.85 8.37
CA ASP A 97 -18.97 -4.59 8.27
C ASP A 97 -19.39 -3.78 7.02
N LYS A 98 -18.43 -3.26 6.25
CA LYS A 98 -18.71 -2.42 5.08
C LYS A 98 -19.14 -3.25 3.87
N ASN A 99 -20.07 -2.70 3.07
CA ASN A 99 -20.37 -3.26 1.75
C ASN A 99 -19.19 -3.08 0.78
N HIS A 100 -19.20 -3.77 -0.36
CA HIS A 100 -18.07 -3.76 -1.30
C HIS A 100 -17.70 -2.34 -1.78
N ILE A 101 -18.69 -1.48 -2.09
CA ILE A 101 -18.45 -0.08 -2.51
C ILE A 101 -17.79 0.72 -1.37
N GLN A 102 -18.29 0.57 -0.16
CA GLN A 102 -17.75 1.22 1.04
C GLN A 102 -16.34 0.73 1.36
N LYS A 103 -16.04 -0.56 1.15
CA LYS A 103 -14.69 -1.13 1.29
C LYS A 103 -13.72 -0.51 0.29
N VAL A 104 -14.11 -0.43 -0.99
CA VAL A 104 -13.30 0.18 -2.05
C VAL A 104 -13.04 1.66 -1.76
N ASP A 105 -14.08 2.45 -1.44
CA ASP A 105 -13.88 3.88 -1.16
C ASP A 105 -13.10 4.12 0.13
N TRP A 106 -13.32 3.31 1.17
CA TRP A 106 -12.53 3.39 2.40
C TRP A 106 -11.04 3.13 2.14
N LEU A 107 -10.69 2.06 1.39
CA LEU A 107 -9.31 1.77 1.00
C LEU A 107 -8.71 2.92 0.18
N ARG A 108 -9.48 3.47 -0.76
CA ARG A 108 -9.07 4.62 -1.56
C ARG A 108 -8.77 5.86 -0.71
N GLN A 109 -9.55 6.10 0.33
CA GLN A 109 -9.33 7.20 1.28
C GLN A 109 -8.12 6.93 2.19
N ALA A 110 -7.98 5.72 2.74
CA ALA A 110 -6.86 5.32 3.59
C ALA A 110 -5.51 5.45 2.86
N ILE A 111 -5.41 4.93 1.63
CA ILE A 111 -4.24 5.13 0.76
C ILE A 111 -4.00 6.64 0.51
N GLY A 112 -5.07 7.42 0.38
CA GLY A 112 -5.01 8.87 0.23
C GLY A 112 -4.36 9.61 1.39
N VAL A 113 -4.59 9.16 2.64
CA VAL A 113 -3.95 9.73 3.84
C VAL A 113 -2.44 9.51 3.79
N HIS A 114 -2.01 8.28 3.53
CA HIS A 114 -0.59 7.93 3.44
C HIS A 114 0.13 8.62 2.28
N LYS A 115 -0.54 8.76 1.13
CA LYS A 115 -0.03 9.56 0.01
C LYS A 115 0.23 11.02 0.43
N GLY A 116 -0.66 11.61 1.23
CA GLY A 116 -0.48 12.96 1.77
C GLY A 116 0.74 13.07 2.69
N GLN A 117 0.95 12.08 3.55
CA GLN A 117 2.14 12.00 4.41
C GLN A 117 3.44 11.92 3.60
N VAL A 118 3.48 11.09 2.55
CA VAL A 118 4.65 10.95 1.67
C VAL A 118 4.95 12.25 0.90
N LEU A 119 3.91 12.97 0.46
CA LEU A 119 4.09 14.27 -0.21
C LEU A 119 4.79 15.28 0.70
N GLN A 120 4.44 15.32 1.99
CA GLN A 120 5.08 16.20 2.97
C GLN A 120 6.58 15.89 3.12
N TRP A 121 6.98 14.61 3.02
CA TRP A 121 8.39 14.23 3.06
C TRP A 121 9.17 14.76 1.85
N SER A 122 8.54 14.81 0.68
CA SER A 122 9.15 15.34 -0.55
C SER A 122 9.32 16.86 -0.55
N MET A 123 8.45 17.57 0.18
CA MET A 123 8.44 19.04 0.25
C MET A 123 9.29 19.60 1.38
N SER A 124 9.75 18.75 2.33
CA SER A 124 10.56 19.21 3.46
C SER A 124 12.02 19.45 3.03
N PRO A 125 12.52 20.70 3.08
CA PRO A 125 13.86 21.06 2.61
C PRO A 125 15.00 20.49 3.45
N HIS A 126 14.72 19.78 4.54
CA HIS A 126 15.74 19.21 5.43
C HIS A 126 15.86 17.68 5.37
N THR A 127 14.95 16.99 4.67
CA THR A 127 14.84 15.54 4.81
C THR A 127 15.73 14.76 3.83
N PHE A 128 15.95 15.26 2.60
CA PHE A 128 16.61 14.48 1.53
C PHE A 128 17.60 15.24 0.64
N VAL A 129 17.96 16.48 0.97
CA VAL A 129 18.85 17.34 0.15
C VAL A 129 20.23 16.70 -0.11
N ILE A 130 20.65 15.72 0.68
CA ILE A 130 21.97 15.10 0.60
C ILE A 130 21.94 13.77 -0.20
N ASN A 131 20.77 13.17 -0.46
CA ASN A 131 20.67 11.88 -1.14
C ASN A 131 19.56 11.88 -2.21
N GLN A 132 19.94 12.15 -3.46
CA GLN A 132 19.03 12.14 -4.63
C GLN A 132 18.31 10.80 -4.79
N HIS A 133 18.94 9.70 -4.42
CA HIS A 133 18.33 8.37 -4.53
C HIS A 133 17.25 8.15 -3.46
N ALA A 134 17.40 8.72 -2.27
CA ALA A 134 16.35 8.73 -1.26
C ALA A 134 15.14 9.58 -1.72
N LEU A 135 15.39 10.73 -2.36
CA LEU A 135 14.32 11.53 -2.97
C LEU A 135 13.57 10.77 -4.07
N TRP A 136 14.29 10.03 -4.92
CA TRP A 136 13.69 9.15 -5.93
C TRP A 136 12.80 8.08 -5.30
N CYS A 137 13.25 7.45 -4.20
CA CYS A 137 12.44 6.46 -3.49
C CYS A 137 11.13 7.07 -2.97
N VAL A 138 11.17 8.29 -2.39
CA VAL A 138 9.96 9.00 -1.94
C VAL A 138 9.01 9.27 -3.10
N GLN A 139 9.52 9.70 -4.26
CA GLN A 139 8.72 9.90 -5.46
C GLN A 139 8.07 8.60 -5.93
N GLN A 140 8.80 7.48 -5.94
CA GLN A 140 8.27 6.18 -6.32
C GLN A 140 7.17 5.71 -5.38
N ILE A 141 7.31 5.89 -4.06
CA ILE A 141 6.24 5.61 -3.09
C ILE A 141 4.99 6.43 -3.44
N TRP A 142 5.14 7.73 -3.67
CA TRP A 142 4.02 8.61 -3.99
C TRP A 142 3.30 8.26 -5.30
N ILE A 143 4.05 7.90 -6.34
CA ILE A 143 3.51 7.45 -7.64
C ILE A 143 2.66 6.20 -7.42
N ARG A 144 3.22 5.18 -6.75
CA ARG A 144 2.53 3.91 -6.50
C ARG A 144 1.26 4.07 -5.67
N LEU A 145 1.27 4.90 -4.65
CA LEU A 145 0.04 5.19 -3.89
C LEU A 145 -0.98 5.98 -4.71
N THR A 146 -0.55 6.78 -5.67
CA THR A 146 -1.45 7.46 -6.60
C THR A 146 -2.09 6.48 -7.57
N ASP A 147 -1.30 5.57 -8.16
CA ASP A 147 -1.76 4.56 -9.11
C ASP A 147 -2.72 3.55 -8.44
N ALA A 148 -2.40 3.11 -7.22
CA ALA A 148 -3.29 2.26 -6.43
C ALA A 148 -4.65 2.93 -6.19
N ARG A 149 -4.63 4.22 -5.84
CA ARG A 149 -5.84 5.00 -5.59
C ARG A 149 -6.66 5.23 -6.86
N MET A 150 -5.99 5.40 -8.00
CA MET A 150 -6.63 5.53 -9.31
C MET A 150 -7.32 4.21 -9.71
N SER A 151 -6.63 3.09 -9.55
CA SER A 151 -7.18 1.76 -9.83
C SER A 151 -8.43 1.46 -8.99
N LEU A 152 -8.42 1.76 -7.68
CA LEU A 152 -9.63 1.65 -6.86
C LEU A 152 -10.76 2.60 -7.30
N GLY A 153 -10.42 3.76 -7.87
CA GLY A 153 -11.41 4.67 -8.46
C GLY A 153 -12.10 4.09 -9.70
N PHE A 154 -11.34 3.41 -10.56
CA PHE A 154 -11.91 2.69 -11.70
C PHE A 154 -12.78 1.52 -11.27
N GLU A 155 -12.44 0.85 -10.17
CA GLU A 155 -13.31 -0.19 -9.63
C GLU A 155 -14.67 0.36 -9.19
N LEU A 156 -14.69 1.52 -8.53
CA LEU A 156 -15.96 2.20 -8.19
C LEU A 156 -16.79 2.51 -9.44
N GLN A 157 -16.14 2.99 -10.50
CA GLN A 157 -16.81 3.25 -11.77
C GLN A 157 -17.38 1.96 -12.38
N ARG A 158 -16.61 0.87 -12.41
CA ARG A 158 -17.06 -0.44 -12.90
C ARG A 158 -18.29 -0.95 -12.14
N ILE A 159 -18.30 -0.77 -10.82
CA ILE A 159 -19.45 -1.15 -9.97
C ILE A 159 -20.67 -0.30 -10.34
N SER A 160 -20.51 1.01 -10.55
CA SER A 160 -21.60 1.92 -10.97
C SER A 160 -22.20 1.49 -12.31
N GLU A 161 -21.37 1.25 -13.32
CA GLU A 161 -21.81 0.84 -14.66
C GLU A 161 -22.55 -0.52 -14.65
N LYS A 162 -22.12 -1.45 -13.79
CA LYS A 162 -22.81 -2.74 -13.61
C LYS A 162 -24.17 -2.59 -12.91
N ALA A 163 -24.28 -1.68 -11.95
CA ALA A 163 -25.54 -1.40 -11.26
C ALA A 163 -26.58 -0.78 -12.20
N GLU A 164 -26.16 0.15 -13.06
CA GLU A 164 -27.02 0.79 -14.06
C GLU A 164 -27.56 -0.22 -15.09
N LYS A 165 -26.70 -1.10 -15.61
CA LYS A 165 -27.08 -2.16 -16.56
C LYS A 165 -28.07 -3.19 -16.00
N LYS A 166 -28.12 -3.39 -14.68
CA LYS A 166 -29.11 -4.28 -14.03
C LYS A 166 -30.48 -3.61 -13.83
N SER A 167 -30.58 -2.29 -13.99
CA SER A 167 -31.82 -1.52 -13.81
C SER A 167 -32.62 -1.31 -15.10
N THR A 168 -32.06 -1.70 -16.25
CA THR A 168 -32.65 -1.58 -17.59
C THR A 168 -33.08 -2.97 -18.09
#